data_AF-A0AAD8PK63-F1
#
_entry.id   AF-A0AAD8PK63-F1
#
_cell.length_a   1.000
_cell.length_b   1.000
_cell.length_c   1.000
_cell.angle_alpha   90.00
_cell.angle_beta   90.00
_cell.angle_gamma   90.00
#
_symmetry.space_group_name_H-M   'P 1'
#
loop_
_entity.id
_entity.type
_entity.pdbx_description
1 polymer ?
#
loop_
_entity_poly.entity_id
_entity_poly.type
_entity_poly.pdbx_seq_one_letter_code
_entity_poly.pdbx_strand_id
1 'polypeptide(L)'
;IATLLLKPLRDAISDGDRIHAAIRETAVNQDGRTPTITSPSSDAQVELIRACYSKAGLDPGKTPYVEAHMTGTPTGDPIEASAISRVFAKSRSVGNPVLVGSIKTNLGHLEAASGIAGVIKAIMMLKHGFIPPNLNYDQTNPNIDLKALGVRVVTMGQEWPKDMPRRISVNNYGYGGTNGHVIIDAAVEHVHEHTAAAEGTDHPRLVVMSSKDSAVTERMLENLKDYLETRKTSDQPVRLHDLAYTFQARRTQFPWRVAISCINCQEDLIKALDDPMRRAVKLAKGVPRVGFVFTGQGAQWHAMGRELISTYPIFQKSLLHACDVLRDYGADWSLIEELQRDEKSTRVNEPRLGQPVCVALQVCLVDLLNSWGIQPSGVTSHSSGEIAAAYSAGALTFEEALGVAYFRAYLAEKHQAASSCPGGMMAVGLGAEDALS
;
A
#
# COMPACT_ATOMS: atom_id res chain seq x y z
N ILE A 1 -21.50 12.77 11.37
CA ILE A 1 -21.02 13.13 10.02
C ILE A 1 -20.39 11.89 9.41
N ALA A 2 -20.63 11.62 8.12
CA ALA A 2 -20.08 10.47 7.41
C ALA A 2 -19.65 10.90 6.00
N THR A 3 -18.63 10.23 5.44
CA THR A 3 -18.11 10.50 4.10
C THR A 3 -17.64 9.20 3.47
N LEU A 4 -17.86 9.06 2.16
CA LEU A 4 -17.34 7.98 1.34
C LEU A 4 -16.52 8.57 0.21
N LEU A 5 -15.40 7.92 -0.12
CA LEU A 5 -14.64 8.22 -1.33
C LEU A 5 -15.04 7.21 -2.41
N LEU A 6 -15.49 7.72 -3.55
CA LEU A 6 -15.96 6.90 -4.67
C LEU A 6 -15.05 7.09 -5.88
N LYS A 7 -14.87 6.02 -6.64
CA LYS A 7 -14.08 5.99 -7.86
C LYS A 7 -14.66 4.93 -8.80
N PRO A 8 -14.62 5.11 -10.13
CA PRO A 8 -14.95 4.04 -11.05
C PRO A 8 -14.11 2.79 -10.74
N LEU A 9 -14.74 1.62 -10.69
CA LEU A 9 -14.11 0.38 -10.23
C LEU A 9 -12.82 0.06 -11.00
N ARG A 10 -12.83 0.24 -12.32
CA ARG A 10 -11.65 0.01 -13.18
C ARG A 10 -10.45 0.87 -12.76
N ASP A 11 -10.69 2.14 -12.39
CA ASP A 11 -9.63 3.07 -12.03
C ASP A 11 -9.13 2.77 -10.60
N ALA A 12 -10.02 2.29 -9.71
CA ALA A 12 -9.64 1.83 -8.38
C ALA A 12 -8.74 0.57 -8.44
N ILE A 13 -9.06 -0.37 -9.34
CA ILE A 13 -8.22 -1.55 -9.58
C ILE A 13 -6.86 -1.15 -10.16
N SER A 14 -6.85 -0.29 -11.17
CA SER A 14 -5.62 0.20 -11.82
C SER A 14 -4.66 0.88 -10.85
N ASP A 15 -5.19 1.69 -9.92
CA ASP A 15 -4.37 2.43 -8.95
C ASP A 15 -4.02 1.61 -7.69
N GLY A 16 -4.46 0.35 -7.62
CA GLY A 16 -4.27 -0.51 -6.45
C GLY A 16 -4.93 0.07 -5.20
N ASP A 17 -6.13 0.64 -5.34
CA ASP A 17 -6.92 1.14 -4.22
C ASP A 17 -7.55 -0.02 -3.41
N ARG A 18 -7.65 0.16 -2.09
CA ARG A 18 -8.44 -0.76 -1.25
C ARG A 18 -9.92 -0.57 -1.58
N ILE A 19 -10.52 -1.53 -2.27
CA ILE A 19 -11.94 -1.51 -2.59
C ILE A 19 -12.70 -2.19 -1.45
N HIS A 20 -13.63 -1.46 -0.82
CA HIS A 20 -14.45 -1.98 0.28
C HIS A 20 -15.73 -2.65 -0.20
N ALA A 21 -16.34 -2.11 -1.26
CA ALA A 21 -17.55 -2.58 -1.90
C ALA A 21 -17.67 -1.95 -3.29
N ALA A 22 -18.55 -2.48 -4.13
CA ALA A 22 -18.87 -1.93 -5.44
C ALA A 22 -20.33 -1.48 -5.49
N ILE A 23 -20.57 -0.19 -5.75
CA ILE A 23 -21.92 0.31 -6.05
C ILE A 23 -22.27 -0.13 -7.46
N ARG A 24 -23.31 -0.95 -7.59
CA ARG A 24 -23.76 -1.52 -8.87
C ARG A 24 -24.63 -0.57 -9.66
N GLU A 25 -25.55 0.09 -8.97
CA GLU A 25 -26.44 1.09 -9.54
C GLU A 25 -27.10 1.92 -8.43
N THR A 26 -27.50 3.14 -8.77
CA THR A 26 -28.32 4.00 -7.92
C THR A 26 -29.52 4.50 -8.70
N ALA A 27 -30.62 4.77 -8.00
CA ALA A 27 -31.79 5.39 -8.60
C ALA A 27 -32.46 6.35 -7.63
N VAL A 28 -33.14 7.34 -8.18
CA VAL A 28 -34.01 8.26 -7.46
C VAL A 28 -35.32 8.44 -8.21
N ASN A 29 -36.43 8.59 -7.50
CA ASN A 29 -37.72 8.98 -8.08
C ASN A 29 -38.57 9.79 -7.07
N GLN A 30 -39.86 9.96 -7.35
CA GLN A 30 -40.80 10.72 -6.53
C GLN A 30 -42.10 9.94 -6.33
N ASP A 31 -42.66 10.03 -5.11
CA ASP A 31 -43.97 9.49 -4.75
C ASP A 31 -45.12 10.14 -5.53
N GLY A 32 -44.93 11.36 -6.02
CA GLY A 32 -45.91 12.08 -6.82
C GLY A 32 -47.13 12.51 -6.01
N ARG A 33 -48.34 12.20 -6.50
CA ARG A 33 -49.59 12.56 -5.81
C ARG A 33 -49.94 11.50 -4.78
N THR A 34 -49.71 11.80 -3.52
CA THR A 34 -50.14 11.00 -2.36
C THR A 34 -51.19 11.76 -1.53
N PRO A 35 -51.90 11.10 -0.58
CA PRO A 35 -52.96 11.74 0.21
C PRO A 35 -52.50 12.96 1.01
N THR A 36 -51.26 12.95 1.50
CA THR A 36 -50.58 14.11 2.10
C THR A 36 -49.17 14.19 1.55
N ILE A 37 -48.54 15.37 1.58
CA ILE A 37 -47.15 15.55 1.13
C ILE A 37 -46.14 14.61 1.83
N THR A 38 -46.48 14.12 3.02
CA THR A 38 -45.64 13.22 3.83
C THR A 38 -46.01 11.74 3.70
N SER A 39 -47.08 11.42 2.97
CA SER A 39 -47.52 10.03 2.78
C SER A 39 -46.63 9.33 1.76
N PRO A 40 -46.03 8.16 2.08
CA PRO A 40 -45.21 7.42 1.12
C PRO A 40 -46.06 6.66 0.09
N SER A 41 -45.47 6.30 -1.06
CA SER A 41 -46.13 5.51 -2.10
C SER A 41 -45.46 4.14 -2.33
N SER A 42 -46.17 3.04 -2.05
CA SER A 42 -45.65 1.68 -2.30
C SER A 42 -45.32 1.45 -3.78
N ASP A 43 -46.15 1.98 -4.69
CA ASP A 43 -45.94 1.80 -6.13
C ASP A 43 -44.70 2.55 -6.62
N ALA A 44 -44.47 3.77 -6.13
CA ALA A 44 -43.26 4.53 -6.46
C ALA A 44 -42.00 3.84 -5.93
N GLN A 45 -42.06 3.25 -4.72
CA GLN A 45 -40.95 2.46 -4.17
C GLN A 45 -40.68 1.20 -5.01
N VAL A 46 -41.72 0.48 -5.44
CA VAL A 46 -41.57 -0.70 -6.31
C VAL A 46 -40.98 -0.32 -7.66
N GLU A 47 -41.47 0.76 -8.27
CA GLU A 47 -40.97 1.27 -9.55
C GLU A 47 -39.49 1.64 -9.44
N LEU A 48 -39.12 2.37 -8.38
CA LEU A 48 -37.73 2.77 -8.11
C LEU A 48 -36.79 1.57 -8.06
N ILE A 49 -37.14 0.57 -7.24
CA ILE A 49 -36.29 -0.60 -7.04
C ILE A 49 -36.18 -1.39 -8.36
N ARG A 50 -37.30 -1.62 -9.05
CA ARG A 50 -37.28 -2.36 -10.34
C ARG A 50 -36.47 -1.63 -11.41
N ALA A 51 -36.62 -0.32 -11.53
CA ALA A 51 -35.85 0.48 -12.48
C ALA A 51 -34.34 0.38 -12.19
N CYS A 52 -33.94 0.46 -10.91
CA CYS A 52 -32.56 0.33 -10.49
C CYS A 52 -31.98 -1.05 -10.84
N TYR A 53 -32.69 -2.14 -10.52
CA TYR A 53 -32.25 -3.51 -10.85
C TYR A 53 -32.23 -3.77 -12.35
N SER A 54 -33.22 -3.28 -13.09
CA SER A 54 -33.28 -3.41 -14.55
C SER A 54 -32.11 -2.71 -15.22
N LYS A 55 -31.77 -1.49 -14.79
CA LYS A 55 -30.62 -0.73 -15.29
C LYS A 55 -29.29 -1.42 -14.95
N ALA A 56 -29.20 -2.03 -13.78
CA ALA A 56 -28.03 -2.81 -13.36
C ALA A 56 -27.90 -4.17 -14.08
N GLY A 57 -28.94 -4.64 -14.79
CA GLY A 57 -29.00 -5.98 -15.37
C GLY A 57 -29.00 -7.09 -14.31
N LEU A 58 -29.59 -6.84 -13.14
CA LEU A 58 -29.56 -7.74 -11.98
C LEU A 58 -30.95 -8.30 -11.67
N ASP A 59 -30.99 -9.56 -11.22
CA ASP A 59 -32.20 -10.18 -10.67
C ASP A 59 -32.37 -9.82 -9.19
N PRO A 60 -33.45 -9.12 -8.78
CA PRO A 60 -33.73 -8.83 -7.38
C PRO A 60 -33.87 -10.09 -6.51
N GLY A 61 -34.30 -11.21 -7.08
CA GLY A 61 -34.43 -12.48 -6.36
C GLY A 61 -33.12 -12.99 -5.74
N LYS A 62 -31.99 -12.58 -6.33
CA LYS A 62 -30.63 -12.93 -5.88
C LYS A 62 -30.05 -11.94 -4.86
N THR A 63 -30.81 -10.94 -4.41
CA THR A 63 -30.35 -10.01 -3.37
C THR A 63 -30.77 -10.49 -2.00
N PRO A 64 -29.86 -11.05 -1.16
CA PRO A 64 -30.22 -11.69 0.10
C PRO A 64 -30.81 -10.73 1.13
N TYR A 65 -30.36 -9.47 1.16
CA TYR A 65 -30.65 -8.52 2.23
C TYR A 65 -31.04 -7.13 1.71
N VAL A 66 -32.02 -6.51 2.37
CA VAL A 66 -32.42 -5.11 2.17
C VAL A 66 -32.23 -4.35 3.49
N GLU A 67 -31.37 -3.34 3.45
CA GLU A 67 -31.30 -2.29 4.46
C GLU A 67 -32.43 -1.30 4.19
N ALA A 68 -33.51 -1.42 4.94
CA ALA A 68 -34.74 -0.69 4.72
C ALA A 68 -34.67 0.74 5.27
N HIS A 69 -35.54 1.61 4.75
CA HIS A 69 -35.74 2.94 5.31
C HIS A 69 -36.44 2.85 6.67
N MET A 70 -37.47 2.01 6.80
CA MET A 70 -38.25 1.62 7.99
C MET A 70 -37.93 2.45 9.23
N THR A 71 -38.67 3.54 9.37
CA THR A 71 -38.48 4.56 10.40
C THR A 71 -39.21 4.24 11.70
N GLY A 72 -39.90 3.09 11.76
CA GLY A 72 -40.70 2.71 12.92
C GLY A 72 -42.10 3.34 12.89
N THR A 73 -42.59 3.74 11.71
CA THR A 73 -43.88 4.43 11.60
C THR A 73 -45.00 3.42 11.34
N PRO A 74 -46.17 3.54 12.02
CA PRO A 74 -47.27 2.59 11.85
C PRO A 74 -47.77 2.47 10.41
N THR A 75 -47.66 3.54 9.62
CA THR A 75 -48.10 3.60 8.22
C THR A 75 -46.97 3.31 7.23
N GLY A 76 -45.76 3.83 7.47
CA GLY A 76 -44.65 3.70 6.51
C GLY A 76 -44.06 2.30 6.46
N ASP A 77 -43.91 1.63 7.61
CA ASP A 77 -43.28 0.31 7.65
C ASP A 77 -44.08 -0.77 6.88
N PRO A 78 -45.43 -0.85 6.98
CA PRO A 78 -46.21 -1.75 6.13
C PRO A 78 -46.10 -1.45 4.63
N ILE A 79 -46.06 -0.17 4.25
CA ILE A 79 -45.94 0.27 2.85
C ILE A 79 -44.61 -0.18 2.25
N GLU A 80 -43.51 0.00 2.98
CA GLU A 80 -42.19 -0.43 2.54
C GLU A 80 -42.04 -1.95 2.56
N ALA A 81 -42.54 -2.65 3.58
CA ALA A 81 -42.49 -4.11 3.63
C ALA A 81 -43.21 -4.74 2.42
N SER A 82 -44.37 -4.18 2.05
CA SER A 82 -45.11 -4.57 0.85
C SER A 82 -44.31 -4.31 -0.44
N ALA A 83 -43.67 -3.14 -0.55
CA ALA A 83 -42.85 -2.80 -1.71
C ALA A 83 -41.65 -3.76 -1.86
N ILE A 84 -40.96 -4.05 -0.75
CA ILE A 84 -39.85 -5.03 -0.72
C ILE A 84 -40.33 -6.40 -1.17
N SER A 85 -41.44 -6.90 -0.62
CA SER A 85 -42.02 -8.19 -1.02
C SER A 85 -42.31 -8.27 -2.53
N ARG A 86 -42.98 -7.26 -3.07
CA ARG A 86 -43.39 -7.20 -4.49
C ARG A 86 -42.22 -7.19 -5.48
N VAL A 87 -41.00 -6.89 -5.02
CA VAL A 87 -39.80 -6.86 -5.86
C VAL A 87 -38.89 -8.06 -5.57
N PHE A 88 -38.59 -8.33 -4.30
CA PHE A 88 -37.57 -9.29 -3.91
C PHE A 88 -38.12 -10.69 -3.64
N ALA A 89 -39.36 -10.82 -3.16
CA ALA A 89 -39.91 -12.11 -2.75
C ALA A 89 -40.50 -12.92 -3.93
N LYS A 90 -40.93 -12.26 -5.01
CA LYS A 90 -41.65 -12.89 -6.13
C LYS A 90 -40.86 -14.01 -6.84
N SER A 91 -39.53 -13.91 -6.91
CA SER A 91 -38.66 -14.88 -7.58
C SER A 91 -37.97 -15.87 -6.63
N ARG A 92 -38.35 -15.88 -5.35
CA ARG A 92 -37.72 -16.72 -4.32
C ARG A 92 -38.56 -17.95 -4.02
N SER A 93 -37.88 -19.05 -3.68
CA SER A 93 -38.51 -20.29 -3.25
C SER A 93 -39.17 -20.13 -1.87
N VAL A 94 -40.23 -20.92 -1.63
CA VAL A 94 -40.88 -21.03 -0.33
C VAL A 94 -39.83 -21.48 0.70
N GLY A 95 -39.60 -20.66 1.73
CA GLY A 95 -38.59 -20.91 2.76
C GLY A 95 -37.30 -20.09 2.64
N ASN A 96 -37.13 -19.30 1.57
CA ASN A 96 -35.98 -18.40 1.39
C ASN A 96 -36.40 -16.91 1.38
N PRO A 97 -36.91 -16.36 2.50
CA PRO A 97 -37.42 -14.99 2.56
C PRO A 97 -36.32 -13.95 2.40
N VAL A 98 -36.67 -12.78 1.86
CA VAL A 98 -35.74 -11.64 1.82
C VAL A 98 -35.50 -11.13 3.23
N LEU A 99 -34.22 -10.96 3.58
CA LEU A 99 -33.82 -10.50 4.89
C LEU A 99 -33.89 -8.98 4.95
N VAL A 100 -34.43 -8.45 6.05
CA VAL A 100 -34.60 -7.01 6.23
C VAL A 100 -34.08 -6.57 7.59
N GLY A 101 -33.51 -5.38 7.64
CA GLY A 101 -33.25 -4.63 8.87
C GLY A 101 -33.04 -3.15 8.58
N SER A 102 -32.79 -2.37 9.64
CA SER A 102 -32.57 -0.93 9.55
C SER A 102 -31.56 -0.49 10.61
N ILE A 103 -30.53 0.26 10.21
CA ILE A 103 -29.53 0.84 11.11
C ILE A 103 -30.15 1.80 12.12
N LYS A 104 -31.35 2.31 11.84
CA LYS A 104 -32.06 3.26 12.70
C LYS A 104 -32.41 2.66 14.06
N THR A 105 -32.48 1.34 14.18
CA THR A 105 -32.66 0.69 15.49
C THR A 105 -31.44 0.83 16.39
N ASN A 106 -30.27 1.15 15.84
CA ASN A 106 -29.02 1.31 16.57
C ASN A 106 -28.64 2.78 16.76
N LEU A 107 -28.83 3.61 15.73
CA LEU A 107 -28.35 4.99 15.70
C LEU A 107 -29.46 6.05 15.66
N GLY A 108 -30.72 5.63 15.61
CA GLY A 108 -31.85 6.51 15.35
C GLY A 108 -31.92 7.01 13.90
N HIS A 109 -32.85 7.92 13.62
CA HIS A 109 -33.02 8.53 12.30
C HIS A 109 -32.08 9.73 12.14
N LEU A 110 -30.96 9.56 11.43
CA LEU A 110 -29.93 10.59 11.23
C LEU A 110 -30.27 11.61 10.12
N GLU A 111 -31.54 11.71 9.74
CA GLU A 111 -32.07 12.65 8.74
C GLU A 111 -31.25 12.63 7.44
N ALA A 112 -30.58 13.73 7.10
CA ALA A 112 -29.74 13.88 5.92
C ALA A 112 -28.61 12.83 5.83
N ALA A 113 -28.16 12.28 6.96
CA ALA A 113 -27.13 11.25 7.01
C ALA A 113 -27.71 9.81 7.08
N SER A 114 -29.04 9.63 7.05
CA SER A 114 -29.65 8.29 7.18
C SER A 114 -29.27 7.36 6.03
N GLY A 115 -29.24 7.86 4.79
CA GLY A 115 -28.86 7.06 3.62
C GLY A 115 -27.41 6.57 3.70
N ILE A 116 -26.46 7.47 3.95
CA ILE A 116 -25.03 7.10 4.04
C ILE A 116 -24.74 6.18 5.23
N ALA A 117 -25.49 6.31 6.33
CA ALA A 117 -25.38 5.40 7.47
C ALA A 117 -25.78 3.96 7.08
N GLY A 118 -26.90 3.80 6.36
CA GLY A 118 -27.32 2.51 5.81
C GLY A 118 -26.30 1.93 4.83
N VAL A 119 -25.71 2.75 3.97
CA VAL A 119 -24.62 2.35 3.05
C VAL A 119 -23.38 1.88 3.82
N ILE A 120 -22.97 2.57 4.89
CA ILE A 120 -21.81 2.17 5.70
C ILE A 120 -22.07 0.83 6.39
N LYS A 121 -23.27 0.64 6.99
CA LYS A 121 -23.65 -0.67 7.54
C LYS A 121 -23.59 -1.75 6.48
N ALA A 122 -24.14 -1.49 5.28
CA ALA A 122 -24.09 -2.44 4.17
C ALA A 122 -22.65 -2.82 3.80
N ILE A 123 -21.75 -1.84 3.64
CA ILE A 123 -20.33 -2.09 3.35
C ILE A 123 -19.68 -2.95 4.44
N MET A 124 -19.94 -2.66 5.72
CA MET A 124 -19.40 -3.44 6.83
C MET A 124 -19.93 -4.87 6.85
N MET A 125 -21.23 -5.06 6.61
CA MET A 125 -21.84 -6.40 6.50
C MET A 125 -21.22 -7.22 5.37
N LEU A 126 -21.04 -6.61 4.19
CA LEU A 126 -20.44 -7.24 3.02
C LEU A 126 -18.97 -7.63 3.26
N LYS A 127 -18.20 -6.72 3.87
CA LYS A 127 -16.78 -6.95 4.22
C LYS A 127 -16.62 -8.10 5.20
N HIS A 128 -17.47 -8.17 6.22
CA HIS A 128 -17.39 -9.19 7.25
C HIS A 128 -18.17 -10.48 6.89
N GLY A 129 -18.95 -10.49 5.81
CA GLY A 129 -19.77 -11.64 5.44
C GLY A 129 -20.79 -12.00 6.52
N PHE A 130 -21.30 -11.01 7.25
CA PHE A 130 -22.12 -11.21 8.44
C PHE A 130 -23.30 -10.24 8.46
N ILE A 131 -24.47 -10.74 8.85
CA ILE A 131 -25.71 -9.96 8.96
C ILE A 131 -26.04 -9.77 10.45
N PRO A 132 -25.94 -8.55 10.99
CA PRO A 132 -26.22 -8.27 12.40
C PRO A 132 -27.72 -8.30 12.72
N PRO A 133 -28.09 -8.52 13.99
CA PRO A 133 -29.47 -8.44 14.43
C PRO A 133 -30.01 -6.99 14.33
N ASN A 134 -31.29 -6.89 14.02
CA ASN A 134 -32.11 -5.69 14.10
C ASN A 134 -32.56 -5.52 15.56
N LEU A 135 -32.23 -4.39 16.18
CA LEU A 135 -32.52 -4.15 17.59
C LEU A 135 -33.97 -3.67 17.80
N ASN A 136 -34.43 -3.69 19.05
CA ASN A 136 -35.73 -3.17 19.46
C ASN A 136 -36.91 -3.80 18.69
N TYR A 137 -36.78 -5.07 18.32
CA TYR A 137 -37.79 -5.84 17.61
C TYR A 137 -38.29 -6.98 18.50
N ASP A 138 -39.45 -6.77 19.12
CA ASP A 138 -40.10 -7.77 19.98
C ASP A 138 -41.30 -8.41 19.26
N GLN A 139 -42.30 -7.59 18.95
CA GLN A 139 -43.48 -8.01 18.19
C GLN A 139 -43.56 -7.31 16.84
N THR A 140 -43.98 -8.07 15.83
CA THR A 140 -44.20 -7.54 14.48
C THR A 140 -45.44 -6.64 14.50
N ASN A 141 -45.41 -5.52 13.78
CA ASN A 141 -46.60 -4.69 13.55
C ASN A 141 -47.72 -5.57 12.97
N PRO A 142 -48.93 -5.65 13.60
CA PRO A 142 -50.03 -6.50 13.14
C PRO A 142 -50.49 -6.24 11.71
N ASN A 143 -50.21 -5.05 11.17
CA ASN A 143 -50.53 -4.68 9.80
C ASN A 143 -49.52 -5.24 8.77
N ILE A 144 -48.53 -6.02 9.22
CA ILE A 144 -47.48 -6.60 8.37
C ILE A 144 -47.46 -8.12 8.55
N ASP A 145 -48.08 -8.84 7.61
CA ASP A 145 -47.92 -10.30 7.53
C ASP A 145 -46.60 -10.65 6.82
N LEU A 146 -45.50 -10.62 7.59
CA LEU A 146 -44.16 -10.91 7.08
C LEU A 146 -44.06 -12.29 6.39
N LYS A 147 -44.79 -13.30 6.91
CA LYS A 147 -44.76 -14.65 6.36
C LYS A 147 -45.42 -14.68 4.99
N ALA A 148 -46.60 -14.08 4.84
CA ALA A 148 -47.26 -13.95 3.54
C ALA A 148 -46.45 -13.09 2.56
N LEU A 149 -45.75 -12.06 3.06
CA LEU A 149 -44.88 -11.20 2.26
C LEU A 149 -43.56 -11.87 1.85
N GLY A 150 -43.18 -13.02 2.41
CA GLY A 150 -41.87 -13.63 2.15
C GLY A 150 -40.71 -12.74 2.61
N VAL A 151 -40.93 -11.94 3.66
CA VAL A 151 -39.96 -11.03 4.25
C VAL A 151 -39.61 -11.52 5.67
N ARG A 152 -38.35 -11.44 6.06
CA ARG A 152 -37.92 -11.80 7.43
C ARG A 152 -37.03 -10.71 8.02
N VAL A 153 -37.48 -10.14 9.13
CA VAL A 153 -36.63 -9.26 9.94
C VAL A 153 -35.58 -10.09 10.66
N VAL A 154 -34.32 -9.65 10.61
CA VAL A 154 -33.20 -10.38 11.22
C VAL A 154 -33.15 -10.07 12.70
N THR A 155 -33.49 -11.01 13.58
CA THR A 155 -33.48 -10.81 15.05
C THR A 155 -32.25 -11.41 15.75
N MET A 156 -31.55 -12.32 15.08
CA MET A 156 -30.29 -12.90 15.54
C MET A 156 -29.22 -12.75 14.46
N GLY A 157 -28.00 -12.44 14.87
CA GLY A 157 -26.87 -12.33 13.94
C GLY A 157 -26.60 -13.66 13.24
N GLN A 158 -26.36 -13.61 11.94
CA GLN A 158 -26.17 -14.81 11.12
C GLN A 158 -25.11 -14.60 10.03
N GLU A 159 -24.46 -15.68 9.63
CA GLU A 159 -23.56 -15.68 8.47
C GLU A 159 -24.30 -15.31 7.18
N TRP A 160 -23.53 -14.91 6.17
CA TRP A 160 -24.06 -14.65 4.85
C TRP A 160 -24.72 -15.90 4.26
N PRO A 161 -25.91 -15.80 3.63
CA PRO A 161 -26.54 -16.96 3.00
C PRO A 161 -25.62 -17.62 1.97
N LYS A 162 -25.52 -18.96 2.02
CA LYS A 162 -24.75 -19.75 1.05
C LYS A 162 -25.35 -19.61 -0.35
N ASP A 163 -24.50 -19.70 -1.37
CA ASP A 163 -24.86 -19.67 -2.79
C ASP A 163 -25.63 -18.41 -3.25
N MET A 164 -25.59 -17.34 -2.45
CA MET A 164 -26.12 -16.03 -2.78
C MET A 164 -24.96 -15.04 -2.94
N PRO A 165 -25.04 -14.12 -3.92
CA PRO A 165 -24.03 -13.07 -4.03
C PRO A 165 -24.02 -12.24 -2.74
N ARG A 166 -22.85 -11.75 -2.37
CA ARG A 166 -22.74 -10.73 -1.33
C ARG A 166 -23.24 -9.40 -1.88
N ARG A 167 -24.56 -9.23 -1.84
CA ARG A 167 -25.29 -8.06 -2.34
C ARG A 167 -26.28 -7.53 -1.30
N ILE A 168 -26.33 -6.21 -1.16
CA ILE A 168 -27.31 -5.50 -0.34
C ILE A 168 -27.99 -4.43 -1.18
N SER A 169 -29.31 -4.31 -0.99
CA SER A 169 -30.08 -3.13 -1.39
C SER A 169 -30.24 -2.19 -0.20
N VAL A 170 -30.05 -0.89 -0.40
CA VAL A 170 -30.28 0.13 0.65
C VAL A 170 -31.36 1.10 0.18
N ASN A 171 -32.40 1.26 0.98
CA ASN A 171 -33.50 2.20 0.76
C ASN A 171 -33.35 3.45 1.62
N ASN A 172 -33.66 4.62 1.07
CA ASN A 172 -33.82 5.84 1.85
C ASN A 172 -34.89 6.74 1.24
N TYR A 173 -35.95 7.01 1.98
CA TYR A 173 -37.10 7.78 1.49
C TYR A 173 -37.18 9.12 2.23
N GLY A 174 -37.28 10.21 1.48
CA GLY A 174 -37.38 11.55 2.03
C GLY A 174 -38.83 11.89 2.36
N TYR A 175 -39.05 12.61 3.46
CA TYR A 175 -40.41 13.00 3.88
C TYR A 175 -41.17 13.83 2.82
N GLY A 176 -40.45 14.50 1.90
CA GLY A 176 -41.03 15.25 0.78
C GLY A 176 -41.40 14.41 -0.44
N GLY A 177 -41.33 13.07 -0.33
CA GLY A 177 -41.68 12.11 -1.39
C GLY A 177 -40.54 11.73 -2.33
N THR A 178 -39.34 12.31 -2.19
CA THR A 178 -38.18 11.90 -2.99
C THR A 178 -37.56 10.64 -2.43
N ASN A 179 -37.50 9.59 -3.25
CA ASN A 179 -37.01 8.28 -2.85
C ASN A 179 -35.62 8.01 -3.45
N GLY A 180 -34.78 7.29 -2.70
CA GLY A 180 -33.46 6.83 -3.17
C GLY A 180 -33.25 5.35 -2.91
N HIS A 181 -32.58 4.69 -3.86
CA HIS A 181 -32.20 3.29 -3.78
C HIS A 181 -30.77 3.07 -4.29
N VAL A 182 -30.01 2.19 -3.64
CA VAL A 182 -28.67 1.78 -4.09
C VAL A 182 -28.50 0.27 -3.96
N ILE A 183 -27.83 -0.33 -4.95
CA ILE A 183 -27.43 -1.73 -4.97
C ILE A 183 -25.92 -1.80 -4.75
N ILE A 184 -25.47 -2.60 -3.79
CA ILE A 184 -24.06 -2.70 -3.39
C ILE A 184 -23.63 -4.16 -3.36
N ASP A 185 -22.55 -4.48 -4.07
CA ASP A 185 -21.87 -5.79 -4.01
C ASP A 185 -20.63 -5.72 -3.11
N ALA A 186 -20.25 -6.84 -2.50
CA ALA A 186 -18.96 -6.96 -1.84
C ALA A 186 -17.81 -6.83 -2.86
N ALA A 187 -16.67 -6.31 -2.42
CA ALA A 187 -15.49 -6.20 -3.28
C ALA A 187 -15.04 -7.56 -3.86
N VAL A 188 -15.17 -8.64 -3.08
CA VAL A 188 -14.77 -10.00 -3.46
C VAL A 188 -15.54 -10.57 -4.65
N GLU A 189 -16.69 -9.99 -5.01
CA GLU A 189 -17.48 -10.38 -6.18
C GLU A 189 -16.91 -9.84 -7.50
N HIS A 190 -16.01 -8.85 -7.42
CA HIS A 190 -15.48 -8.13 -8.58
C HIS A 190 -13.96 -8.11 -8.65
N VAL A 191 -13.31 -8.26 -7.51
CA VAL A 191 -11.86 -8.23 -7.39
C VAL A 191 -11.44 -9.46 -6.61
N HIS A 192 -10.76 -10.37 -7.29
CA HIS A 192 -10.01 -11.40 -6.61
C HIS A 192 -8.80 -10.70 -5.97
N GLU A 193 -8.69 -10.76 -4.64
CA GLU A 193 -7.47 -10.28 -3.99
C GLU A 193 -6.30 -11.05 -4.62
N HIS A 194 -5.40 -10.33 -5.30
CA HIS A 194 -4.11 -10.88 -5.66
C HIS A 194 -3.35 -11.07 -4.35
N THR A 195 -3.50 -12.26 -3.76
CA THR A 195 -2.55 -12.81 -2.80
C THR A 195 -1.27 -13.20 -3.56
N ALA A 196 -0.72 -12.27 -4.34
CA ALA A 196 0.71 -12.31 -4.63
C ALA A 196 1.38 -11.97 -3.30
N ALA A 197 1.50 -12.98 -2.45
CA ALA A 197 2.53 -13.01 -1.44
C ALA A 197 3.84 -12.92 -2.22
N ALA A 198 4.30 -11.70 -2.51
CA ALA A 198 5.74 -11.49 -2.56
C ALA A 198 6.24 -12.04 -1.22
N GLU A 199 6.90 -13.20 -1.29
CA GLU A 199 7.56 -13.82 -0.15
C GLU A 199 8.29 -12.70 0.59
N GLY A 200 8.15 -12.69 1.91
CA GLY A 200 8.78 -11.68 2.74
C GLY A 200 10.28 -11.73 2.52
N THR A 201 10.80 -10.84 1.68
CA THR A 201 12.23 -10.67 1.54
C THR A 201 12.71 -9.92 2.79
N ASP A 202 13.64 -10.51 3.54
CA ASP A 202 14.32 -9.91 4.71
C ASP A 202 15.24 -8.76 4.27
N HIS A 203 14.66 -7.69 3.72
CA HIS A 203 15.43 -6.50 3.35
C HIS A 203 15.02 -5.31 4.21
N PRO A 204 15.97 -4.40 4.50
CA PRO A 204 15.67 -3.14 5.18
C PRO A 204 14.50 -2.40 4.51
N ARG A 205 13.52 -1.98 5.31
CA ARG A 205 12.40 -1.14 4.93
C ARG A 205 12.53 0.21 5.64
N LEU A 206 12.31 1.28 4.87
CA LEU A 206 12.26 2.63 5.40
C LEU A 206 10.80 3.04 5.62
N VAL A 207 10.41 3.21 6.88
CA VAL A 207 9.11 3.77 7.26
C VAL A 207 9.29 5.27 7.48
N VAL A 208 8.66 6.07 6.61
CA VAL A 208 8.72 7.54 6.69
C VAL A 208 7.36 8.08 7.07
N MET A 209 7.25 8.70 8.24
CA MET A 209 6.05 9.42 8.65
C MET A 209 6.29 10.92 8.57
N SER A 210 5.24 11.65 8.22
CA SER A 210 5.32 13.10 8.16
C SER A 210 4.04 13.79 8.62
N SER A 211 4.19 14.98 9.17
CA SER A 211 3.06 15.83 9.54
C SER A 211 3.41 17.32 9.46
N LYS A 212 2.41 18.19 9.69
CA LYS A 212 2.61 19.65 9.68
C LYS A 212 3.29 20.17 10.95
N ASP A 213 3.39 19.37 12.00
CA ASP A 213 3.79 19.79 13.34
C ASP A 213 4.62 18.72 14.06
N SER A 214 5.63 19.13 14.83
CA SER A 214 6.51 18.18 15.52
C SER A 214 5.76 17.33 16.55
N ALA A 215 4.85 17.92 17.33
CA ALA A 215 4.09 17.20 18.35
C ALA A 215 3.06 16.24 17.73
N VAL A 216 2.49 16.58 16.57
CA VAL A 216 1.65 15.64 15.81
C VAL A 216 2.48 14.44 15.34
N THR A 217 3.72 14.68 14.91
CA THR A 217 4.62 13.61 14.45
C THR A 217 4.87 12.61 15.58
N GLU A 218 5.20 13.08 16.80
CA GLU A 218 5.39 12.17 17.96
C GLU A 218 4.12 11.39 18.31
N ARG A 219 2.93 12.02 18.30
CA ARG A 219 1.67 11.28 18.50
C ARG A 219 1.41 10.23 17.42
N MET A 220 1.82 10.48 16.17
CA MET A 220 1.69 9.48 15.10
C MET A 220 2.59 8.26 15.34
N LEU A 221 3.75 8.46 15.97
CA LEU A 221 4.68 7.38 16.33
C LEU A 221 4.11 6.54 17.46
N GLU A 222 3.54 7.17 18.49
CA GLU A 222 2.82 6.49 19.58
C GLU A 222 1.65 5.68 19.02
N ASN A 223 0.81 6.28 18.18
CA ASN A 223 -0.30 5.59 17.53
C ASN A 223 0.15 4.42 16.64
N LEU A 224 1.30 4.56 15.95
CA LEU A 224 1.86 3.46 15.17
C LEU A 224 2.33 2.34 16.10
N LYS A 225 3.01 2.66 17.20
CA LYS A 225 3.42 1.67 18.20
C LYS A 225 2.21 0.89 18.74
N ASP A 226 1.17 1.59 19.17
CA ASP A 226 -0.06 0.96 19.67
C ASP A 226 -0.73 0.09 18.61
N TYR A 227 -0.77 0.57 17.36
CA TYR A 227 -1.27 -0.22 16.23
C TYR A 227 -0.46 -1.51 16.00
N LEU A 228 0.87 -1.45 16.08
CA LEU A 228 1.70 -2.64 15.92
C LEU A 228 1.54 -3.58 17.13
N GLU A 229 1.50 -3.07 18.35
CA GLU A 229 1.30 -3.87 19.57
C GLU A 229 -0.03 -4.64 19.53
N THR A 230 -1.13 -3.98 19.17
CA THR A 230 -2.46 -4.63 19.05
C THR A 230 -2.51 -5.71 17.95
N ARG A 231 -1.57 -5.68 17.00
CA ARG A 231 -1.49 -6.64 15.89
C ARG A 231 -0.56 -7.81 16.15
N LYS A 232 0.26 -7.80 17.20
CA LYS A 232 1.15 -8.93 17.55
C LYS A 232 0.41 -10.24 17.77
N THR A 233 -0.78 -10.17 18.35
CA THR A 233 -1.61 -11.34 18.71
C THR A 233 -2.68 -11.66 17.67
N SER A 234 -2.68 -10.96 16.53
CA SER A 234 -3.64 -11.18 15.45
C SER A 234 -3.12 -12.24 14.47
N ASP A 235 -4.03 -13.07 13.94
CA ASP A 235 -3.73 -14.01 12.85
C ASP A 235 -3.30 -13.33 11.53
N GLN A 236 -3.27 -12.00 11.49
CA GLN A 236 -2.83 -11.18 10.37
C GLN A 236 -1.77 -10.17 10.83
N PRO A 237 -0.49 -10.59 10.95
CA PRO A 237 0.61 -9.71 11.32
C PRO A 237 0.84 -8.63 10.26
N VAL A 238 1.42 -7.50 10.68
CA VAL A 238 1.67 -6.38 9.78
C VAL A 238 2.86 -6.70 8.88
N ARG A 239 2.63 -6.70 7.56
CA ARG A 239 3.71 -6.80 6.57
C ARG A 239 4.43 -5.46 6.47
N LEU A 240 5.70 -5.43 6.88
CA LEU A 240 6.53 -4.20 6.88
C LEU A 240 6.61 -3.54 5.49
N HIS A 241 6.67 -4.35 4.43
CA HIS A 241 6.64 -3.85 3.05
C HIS A 241 5.39 -3.01 2.77
N ASP A 242 4.20 -3.54 3.08
CA ASP A 242 2.92 -2.88 2.80
C ASP A 242 2.75 -1.62 3.65
N LEU A 243 3.27 -1.66 4.89
CA LEU A 243 3.32 -0.51 5.78
C LEU A 243 4.21 0.61 5.22
N ALA A 244 5.45 0.28 4.84
CA ALA A 244 6.41 1.23 4.26
C ALA A 244 5.87 1.83 2.94
N TYR A 245 5.30 1.00 2.07
CA TYR A 245 4.65 1.44 0.83
C TYR A 245 3.49 2.40 1.12
N THR A 246 2.63 2.07 2.08
CA THR A 246 1.49 2.91 2.44
C THR A 246 1.93 4.28 2.94
N PHE A 247 2.95 4.34 3.79
CA PHE A 247 3.47 5.61 4.32
C PHE A 247 4.19 6.47 3.29
N GLN A 248 4.90 5.86 2.34
CA GLN A 248 5.67 6.60 1.34
C GLN A 248 4.84 7.00 0.12
N ALA A 249 4.06 6.06 -0.43
CA ALA A 249 3.32 6.24 -1.68
C ALA A 249 1.86 6.67 -1.49
N ARG A 250 1.24 6.36 -0.34
CA ARG A 250 -0.21 6.53 -0.12
C ARG A 250 -0.53 7.53 1.00
N ARG A 251 0.41 8.41 1.33
CA ARG A 251 0.23 9.52 2.29
C ARG A 251 0.80 10.81 1.73
N THR A 252 0.14 11.92 2.08
CA THR A 252 0.66 13.26 1.82
C THR A 252 1.96 13.47 2.58
N GLN A 253 2.97 14.02 1.91
CA GLN A 253 4.27 14.30 2.49
C GLN A 253 4.33 15.72 3.05
N PHE A 254 4.63 15.85 4.35
CA PHE A 254 4.70 17.13 5.07
C PHE A 254 6.13 17.46 5.54
N PRO A 255 6.39 18.70 6.04
CA PRO A 255 7.74 19.13 6.39
C PRO A 255 8.35 18.47 7.61
N TRP A 256 7.58 18.17 8.67
CA TRP A 256 8.11 17.45 9.82
C TRP A 256 8.11 15.96 9.51
N ARG A 257 9.27 15.32 9.56
CA ARG A 257 9.45 13.93 9.16
C ARG A 257 10.25 13.14 10.19
N VAL A 258 9.96 11.86 10.24
CA VAL A 258 10.73 10.85 10.95
C VAL A 258 10.90 9.67 10.01
N ALA A 259 12.12 9.17 9.89
CA ALA A 259 12.46 8.02 9.07
C ALA A 259 13.01 6.92 9.97
N ILE A 260 12.47 5.72 9.85
CA ILE A 260 12.82 4.57 10.69
C ILE A 260 13.17 3.42 9.75
N SER A 261 14.36 2.85 9.92
CA SER A 261 14.79 1.65 9.20
C SER A 261 14.48 0.41 10.04
N CYS A 262 13.90 -0.63 9.44
CA CYS A 262 13.66 -1.93 10.07
C CYS A 262 13.91 -3.07 9.07
N ILE A 263 14.44 -4.20 9.52
CA ILE A 263 14.99 -5.23 8.60
C ILE A 263 14.15 -6.51 8.62
N ASN A 264 13.71 -6.99 9.80
CA ASN A 264 13.27 -8.38 9.90
C ASN A 264 11.82 -8.57 10.32
N CYS A 265 11.31 -7.78 11.26
CA CYS A 265 9.98 -8.04 11.80
C CYS A 265 9.32 -6.83 12.45
N GLN A 266 8.03 -7.02 12.77
CA GLN A 266 7.22 -6.03 13.47
C GLN A 266 7.86 -5.62 14.81
N GLU A 267 8.50 -6.55 15.52
CA GLU A 267 9.18 -6.28 16.79
C GLU A 267 10.39 -5.35 16.61
N ASP A 268 11.15 -5.50 15.52
CA ASP A 268 12.28 -4.61 15.23
C ASP A 268 11.81 -3.18 14.97
N LEU A 269 10.68 -3.00 14.27
CA LEU A 269 10.09 -1.68 14.07
C LEU A 269 9.62 -1.08 15.40
N ILE A 270 9.01 -1.88 16.28
CA ILE A 270 8.61 -1.42 17.62
C ILE A 270 9.82 -0.97 18.45
N LYS A 271 10.90 -1.76 18.45
CA LYS A 271 12.16 -1.37 19.12
C LYS A 271 12.73 -0.08 18.54
N ALA A 272 12.72 0.07 17.21
CA ALA A 272 13.22 1.27 16.54
C ALA A 272 12.33 2.51 16.80
N LEU A 273 11.04 2.33 17.09
CA LEU A 273 10.15 3.41 17.51
C LEU A 273 10.53 3.98 18.89
N ASP A 274 11.11 3.13 19.76
CA ASP A 274 11.55 3.46 21.12
C ASP A 274 12.98 4.03 21.22
N ASP A 275 13.68 4.16 20.09
CA ASP A 275 15.03 4.75 20.08
C ASP A 275 14.99 6.22 20.55
N PRO A 276 15.63 6.57 21.69
CA PRO A 276 15.62 7.94 22.22
C PRO A 276 16.38 8.94 21.34
N MET A 277 17.23 8.46 20.42
CA MET A 277 17.93 9.30 19.44
C MET A 277 17.05 9.67 18.25
N ARG A 278 15.93 8.96 18.05
CA ARG A 278 14.95 9.27 17.00
C ARG A 278 14.29 10.61 17.29
N ARG A 279 14.33 11.52 16.32
CA ARG A 279 13.68 12.83 16.44
C ARG A 279 13.00 13.22 15.14
N ALA A 280 11.80 13.79 15.26
CA ALA A 280 11.18 14.45 14.12
C ALA A 280 12.04 15.65 13.68
N VAL A 281 12.43 15.67 12.41
CA VAL A 281 13.19 16.76 11.82
C VAL A 281 12.30 17.54 10.86
N LYS A 282 12.37 18.87 10.92
CA LYS A 282 11.72 19.72 9.93
C LYS A 282 12.61 19.82 8.71
N LEU A 283 12.11 19.37 7.56
CA LEU A 283 12.83 19.52 6.30
C LEU A 283 13.10 21.00 6.01
N ALA A 284 14.33 21.27 5.56
CA ALA A 284 14.70 22.55 4.98
C ALA A 284 13.86 22.83 3.73
N LYS A 285 13.69 24.11 3.41
CA LYS A 285 13.06 24.52 2.15
C LYS A 285 14.04 24.30 0.99
N GLY A 286 13.55 23.74 -0.11
CA GLY A 286 14.33 23.49 -1.32
C GLY A 286 14.88 22.06 -1.42
N VAL A 287 15.47 21.74 -2.57
CA VAL A 287 16.13 20.46 -2.81
C VAL A 287 17.51 20.49 -2.14
N PRO A 288 17.86 19.51 -1.29
CA PRO A 288 19.17 19.47 -0.66
C PRO A 288 20.28 19.31 -1.72
N ARG A 289 21.38 20.04 -1.57
CA ARG A 289 22.59 19.81 -2.37
C ARG A 289 23.36 18.64 -1.77
N VAL A 290 23.52 17.57 -2.53
CA VAL A 290 24.21 16.35 -2.10
C VAL A 290 25.55 16.27 -2.81
N GLY A 291 26.63 16.02 -2.06
CA GLY A 291 27.94 15.74 -2.63
C GLY A 291 28.22 14.23 -2.56
N PHE A 292 28.66 13.62 -3.66
CA PHE A 292 29.15 12.24 -3.63
C PHE A 292 30.67 12.24 -3.45
N VAL A 293 31.17 11.40 -2.54
CA VAL A 293 32.59 11.25 -2.23
C VAL A 293 32.98 9.81 -2.55
N PHE A 294 33.86 9.64 -3.54
CA PHE A 294 34.27 8.33 -4.04
C PHE A 294 35.60 7.90 -3.41
N THR A 295 35.60 6.72 -2.80
CA THR A 295 36.79 6.19 -2.12
C THR A 295 37.81 5.64 -3.14
N GLY A 296 39.10 5.78 -2.80
CA GLY A 296 40.18 5.16 -3.56
C GLY A 296 40.39 3.69 -3.17
N GLN A 297 41.49 3.12 -3.66
CA GLN A 297 41.97 1.82 -3.22
C GLN A 297 42.27 1.82 -1.71
N GLY A 298 41.88 0.75 -1.01
CA GLY A 298 41.99 0.59 0.44
C GLY A 298 40.66 0.49 1.17
N ALA A 299 39.55 0.83 0.50
CA ALA A 299 38.20 0.73 1.06
C ALA A 299 37.52 -0.63 0.82
N GLN A 300 38.16 -1.53 0.07
CA GLN A 300 37.64 -2.88 -0.18
C GLN A 300 37.61 -3.73 1.09
N TRP A 301 36.64 -4.62 1.18
CA TRP A 301 36.54 -5.63 2.24
C TRP A 301 35.84 -6.88 1.71
N HIS A 302 36.08 -8.02 2.35
CA HIS A 302 35.43 -9.29 2.00
C HIS A 302 33.90 -9.16 2.09
N ALA A 303 33.16 -9.66 1.11
CA ALA A 303 31.69 -9.64 1.06
C ALA A 303 31.03 -8.27 0.83
N MET A 304 31.79 -7.23 0.50
CA MET A 304 31.23 -5.93 0.12
C MET A 304 30.20 -6.05 -1.03
N GLY A 305 29.08 -5.36 -0.92
CA GLY A 305 28.04 -5.35 -1.96
C GLY A 305 27.18 -6.61 -2.07
N ARG A 306 27.48 -7.73 -1.37
CA ARG A 306 26.70 -8.98 -1.49
C ARG A 306 25.21 -8.82 -1.20
N GLU A 307 24.88 -8.13 -0.12
CA GLU A 307 23.49 -7.90 0.27
C GLU A 307 22.73 -7.10 -0.79
N LEU A 308 23.42 -6.16 -1.45
CA LEU A 308 22.80 -5.33 -2.50
C LEU A 308 22.45 -6.16 -3.74
N ILE A 309 23.21 -7.21 -4.04
CA ILE A 309 22.95 -8.12 -5.18
C ILE A 309 21.62 -8.85 -5.00
N SER A 310 21.33 -9.34 -3.79
CA SER A 310 20.07 -10.03 -3.51
C SER A 310 18.91 -9.08 -3.25
N THR A 311 19.19 -7.85 -2.81
CA THR A 311 18.17 -6.90 -2.36
C THR A 311 17.65 -5.97 -3.45
N TYR A 312 18.52 -5.47 -4.32
CA TYR A 312 18.19 -4.39 -5.23
C TYR A 312 18.39 -4.82 -6.70
N PRO A 313 17.30 -5.07 -7.45
CA PRO A 313 17.39 -5.52 -8.85
C PRO A 313 18.17 -4.57 -9.75
N ILE A 314 18.13 -3.25 -9.50
CA ILE A 314 18.92 -2.27 -10.25
C ILE A 314 20.41 -2.46 -10.02
N PHE A 315 20.82 -2.66 -8.76
CA PHE A 315 22.22 -2.92 -8.42
C PHE A 315 22.68 -4.25 -9.03
N GLN A 316 21.87 -5.30 -8.91
CA GLN A 316 22.16 -6.60 -9.51
C GLN A 316 22.34 -6.50 -11.03
N LYS A 317 21.43 -5.83 -11.74
CA LYS A 317 21.51 -5.62 -13.19
C LYS A 317 22.77 -4.86 -13.58
N SER A 318 23.08 -3.78 -12.87
CA SER A 318 24.29 -2.97 -13.10
C SER A 318 25.57 -3.81 -12.87
N LEU A 319 25.59 -4.62 -11.82
CA LEU A 319 26.74 -5.49 -11.52
C LEU A 319 26.95 -6.60 -12.57
N LEU A 320 25.85 -7.19 -13.08
CA LEU A 320 25.93 -8.18 -14.16
C LEU A 320 26.45 -7.53 -15.45
N HIS A 321 26.00 -6.32 -15.78
CA HIS A 321 26.55 -5.55 -16.90
C HIS A 321 28.04 -5.27 -16.71
N ALA A 322 28.47 -4.91 -15.50
CA ALA A 322 29.90 -4.74 -15.19
C ALA A 322 30.72 -6.02 -15.41
N CYS A 323 30.16 -7.20 -15.09
CA CYS A 323 30.82 -8.48 -15.35
C CYS A 323 31.05 -8.69 -16.85
N ASP A 324 30.03 -8.40 -17.67
CA ASP A 324 30.12 -8.55 -19.12
C ASP A 324 31.16 -7.58 -19.73
N VAL A 325 31.13 -6.32 -19.32
CA VAL A 325 32.08 -5.30 -19.78
C VAL A 325 33.52 -5.65 -19.41
N LEU A 326 33.78 -6.08 -18.17
CA LEU A 326 35.13 -6.46 -17.74
C LEU A 326 35.64 -7.69 -18.50
N ARG A 327 34.76 -8.67 -18.79
CA ARG A 327 35.09 -9.82 -19.63
C ARG A 327 35.46 -9.38 -21.05
N ASP A 328 34.72 -8.44 -21.63
CA ASP A 328 34.98 -7.93 -22.98
C ASP A 328 36.32 -7.18 -23.07
N TYR A 329 36.79 -6.56 -21.98
CA TYR A 329 38.14 -5.98 -21.88
C TYR A 329 39.25 -7.02 -21.63
N GLY A 330 38.92 -8.29 -21.42
CA GLY A 330 39.88 -9.38 -21.25
C GLY A 330 40.14 -9.78 -19.80
N ALA A 331 39.25 -9.48 -18.85
CA ALA A 331 39.36 -10.00 -17.51
C ALA A 331 39.29 -11.54 -17.50
N ASP A 332 40.28 -12.18 -16.87
CA ASP A 332 40.37 -13.62 -16.64
C ASP A 332 39.73 -14.04 -15.30
N TRP A 333 38.91 -13.15 -14.73
CA TRP A 333 38.21 -13.32 -13.46
C TRP A 333 36.79 -12.77 -13.57
N SER A 334 35.90 -13.27 -12.71
CA SER A 334 34.50 -12.85 -12.65
C SER A 334 34.26 -11.98 -11.41
N LEU A 335 33.71 -10.78 -11.63
CA LEU A 335 33.38 -9.83 -10.56
C LEU A 335 32.40 -10.43 -9.56
N ILE A 336 31.33 -11.07 -10.04
CA ILE A 336 30.31 -11.66 -9.15
C ILE A 336 30.86 -12.86 -8.37
N GLU A 337 31.67 -13.71 -9.00
CA GLU A 337 32.30 -14.84 -8.31
C GLU A 337 33.27 -14.36 -7.24
N GLU A 338 34.10 -13.37 -7.56
CA GLU A 338 35.06 -12.79 -6.61
C GLU A 338 34.34 -12.18 -5.40
N LEU A 339 33.24 -11.45 -5.64
CA LEU A 339 32.43 -10.90 -4.57
C LEU A 339 31.78 -11.98 -3.72
N GLN A 340 31.55 -13.20 -4.22
CA GLN A 340 30.94 -14.34 -3.51
C GLN A 340 31.94 -15.28 -2.81
N ARG A 341 33.26 -15.14 -3.05
CA ARG A 341 34.31 -15.97 -2.44
C ARG A 341 34.45 -15.81 -0.92
N ASP A 342 34.76 -16.88 -0.21
CA ASP A 342 35.05 -16.82 1.24
C ASP A 342 36.26 -15.92 1.55
N GLU A 343 36.29 -15.36 2.76
CA GLU A 343 37.32 -14.41 3.22
C GLU A 343 38.75 -14.90 2.99
N LYS A 344 38.99 -16.20 3.14
CA LYS A 344 40.32 -16.81 2.97
C LYS A 344 40.76 -16.97 1.51
N SER A 345 39.82 -16.88 0.57
CA SER A 345 40.02 -17.18 -0.86
C SER A 345 39.82 -15.98 -1.77
N THR A 346 39.27 -14.89 -1.23
CA THR A 346 39.09 -13.66 -1.97
C THR A 346 40.43 -12.97 -2.21
N ARG A 347 40.57 -12.44 -3.40
CA ARG A 347 41.70 -11.67 -3.92
C ARG A 347 41.35 -10.19 -4.02
N VAL A 348 40.26 -9.74 -3.37
CA VAL A 348 39.82 -8.34 -3.44
C VAL A 348 40.89 -7.36 -2.95
N ASN A 349 41.84 -7.81 -2.12
CA ASN A 349 42.97 -7.02 -1.65
C ASN A 349 44.17 -7.00 -2.63
N GLU A 350 44.18 -7.85 -3.65
CA GLU A 350 45.20 -7.81 -4.70
C GLU A 350 44.97 -6.57 -5.58
N PRO A 351 45.98 -5.73 -5.84
CA PRO A 351 45.80 -4.49 -6.61
C PRO A 351 45.12 -4.69 -7.98
N ARG A 352 45.40 -5.82 -8.66
CA ARG A 352 44.81 -6.19 -9.94
C ARG A 352 43.28 -6.31 -9.88
N LEU A 353 42.71 -6.78 -8.77
CA LEU A 353 41.27 -7.00 -8.62
C LEU A 353 40.62 -5.91 -7.76
N GLY A 354 41.26 -5.48 -6.68
CA GLY A 354 40.67 -4.53 -5.74
C GLY A 354 40.24 -3.23 -6.37
N GLN A 355 41.08 -2.65 -7.25
CA GLN A 355 40.75 -1.39 -7.90
C GLN A 355 39.55 -1.53 -8.87
N PRO A 356 39.53 -2.46 -9.85
CA PRO A 356 38.39 -2.64 -10.73
C PRO A 356 37.10 -3.00 -10.00
N VAL A 357 37.18 -3.86 -8.98
CA VAL A 357 36.02 -4.27 -8.17
C VAL A 357 35.45 -3.07 -7.41
N CYS A 358 36.30 -2.25 -6.76
CA CYS A 358 35.85 -1.03 -6.07
C CYS A 358 35.16 -0.05 -7.01
N VAL A 359 35.74 0.22 -8.18
CA VAL A 359 35.13 1.13 -9.17
C VAL A 359 33.80 0.57 -9.66
N ALA A 360 33.73 -0.73 -9.98
CA ALA A 360 32.49 -1.36 -10.43
C ALA A 360 31.37 -1.23 -9.39
N LEU A 361 31.66 -1.49 -8.11
CA LEU A 361 30.68 -1.33 -7.03
C LEU A 361 30.24 0.13 -6.86
N GLN A 362 31.15 1.09 -6.94
CA GLN A 362 30.82 2.51 -6.84
C GLN A 362 29.94 2.98 -8.00
N VAL A 363 30.21 2.51 -9.22
CA VAL A 363 29.37 2.76 -10.41
C VAL A 363 27.97 2.14 -10.22
N CYS A 364 27.89 0.89 -9.74
CA CYS A 364 26.60 0.25 -9.44
C CYS A 364 25.81 0.97 -8.33
N LEU A 365 26.49 1.54 -7.33
CA LEU A 365 25.87 2.36 -6.29
C LEU A 365 25.33 3.68 -6.84
N VAL A 366 26.04 4.30 -7.80
CA VAL A 366 25.54 5.49 -8.50
C VAL A 366 24.26 5.18 -9.25
N ASP A 367 24.19 4.05 -9.96
CA ASP A 367 22.96 3.61 -10.65
C ASP A 367 21.81 3.37 -9.68
N LEU A 368 22.09 2.73 -8.54
CA LEU A 368 21.10 2.50 -7.50
C LEU A 368 20.55 3.81 -6.93
N LEU A 369 21.43 4.74 -6.55
CA LEU A 369 21.04 6.05 -6.02
C LEU A 369 20.26 6.87 -7.06
N ASN A 370 20.69 6.84 -8.32
CA ASN A 370 19.98 7.47 -9.43
C ASN A 370 18.57 6.88 -9.60
N SER A 371 18.39 5.57 -9.43
CA SER A 371 17.06 4.93 -9.49
C SER A 371 16.10 5.40 -8.38
N TRP A 372 16.65 5.90 -7.27
CA TRP A 372 15.88 6.53 -6.19
C TRP A 372 15.72 8.05 -6.37
N GLY A 373 16.21 8.61 -7.49
CA GLY A 373 16.19 10.04 -7.77
C GLY A 373 17.21 10.85 -6.97
N ILE A 374 18.24 10.21 -6.40
CA ILE A 374 19.31 10.88 -5.66
C ILE A 374 20.48 11.14 -6.61
N GLN A 375 20.69 12.42 -6.94
CA GLN A 375 21.76 12.86 -7.83
C GLN A 375 22.69 13.85 -7.11
N PRO A 376 24.01 13.78 -7.35
CA PRO A 376 24.94 14.71 -6.74
C PRO A 376 24.86 16.10 -7.39
N SER A 377 24.96 17.15 -6.58
CA SER A 377 25.26 18.51 -7.03
C SER A 377 26.75 18.74 -7.28
N GLY A 378 27.59 17.82 -6.83
CA GLY A 378 29.04 17.82 -7.02
C GLY A 378 29.63 16.49 -6.60
N VAL A 379 30.77 16.14 -7.20
CA VAL A 379 31.51 14.91 -6.90
C VAL A 379 32.93 15.26 -6.48
N THR A 380 33.48 14.47 -5.57
CA THR A 380 34.91 14.50 -5.23
C THR A 380 35.37 13.09 -4.92
N SER A 381 36.67 12.86 -4.89
CA SER A 381 37.20 11.52 -4.88
C SER A 381 38.65 11.46 -4.42
N HIS A 382 39.08 10.25 -4.09
CA HIS A 382 40.48 9.96 -3.79
C HIS A 382 41.06 8.97 -4.81
N SER A 383 42.10 9.37 -5.56
CA SER A 383 42.86 8.51 -6.48
C SER A 383 41.97 7.70 -7.44
N SER A 384 41.90 6.38 -7.33
CA SER A 384 41.08 5.52 -8.20
C SER A 384 39.58 5.80 -8.14
N GLY A 385 39.09 6.44 -7.07
CA GLY A 385 37.72 6.89 -6.97
C GLY A 385 37.35 7.96 -8.00
N GLU A 386 38.32 8.67 -8.59
CA GLU A 386 38.08 9.66 -9.66
C GLU A 386 37.38 9.04 -10.87
N ILE A 387 37.59 7.75 -11.12
CA ILE A 387 36.98 7.04 -12.24
C ILE A 387 35.46 6.93 -12.04
N ALA A 388 35.02 6.52 -10.86
CA ALA A 388 33.60 6.45 -10.51
C ALA A 388 32.98 7.85 -10.34
N ALA A 389 33.75 8.84 -9.87
CA ALA A 389 33.32 10.23 -9.83
C ALA A 389 33.08 10.79 -11.24
N ALA A 390 33.99 10.50 -12.19
CA ALA A 390 33.84 10.91 -13.59
C ALA A 390 32.62 10.25 -14.24
N TYR A 391 32.35 8.97 -13.96
CA TYR A 391 31.08 8.33 -14.34
C TYR A 391 29.87 9.06 -13.76
N SER A 392 29.87 9.32 -12.45
CA SER A 392 28.77 10.02 -11.76
C SER A 392 28.56 11.44 -12.25
N ALA A 393 29.59 12.10 -12.77
CA ALA A 393 29.51 13.43 -13.38
C ALA A 393 29.11 13.39 -14.87
N GLY A 394 28.98 12.21 -15.47
CA GLY A 394 28.69 12.01 -16.89
C GLY A 394 29.87 12.27 -17.82
N ALA A 395 31.09 12.32 -17.30
CA ALA A 395 32.31 12.53 -18.08
C ALA A 395 32.85 11.23 -18.70
N LEU A 396 32.50 10.07 -18.14
CA LEU A 396 32.78 8.74 -18.69
C LEU A 396 31.48 7.95 -18.81
N THR A 397 31.37 7.15 -19.86
CA THR A 397 30.33 6.11 -19.91
C THR A 397 30.61 5.00 -18.88
N PHE A 398 29.63 4.14 -18.66
CA PHE A 398 29.77 2.97 -17.81
C PHE A 398 30.94 2.08 -18.28
N GLU A 399 31.00 1.81 -19.58
CA GLU A 399 32.01 0.97 -20.22
C GLU A 399 33.40 1.63 -20.15
N GLU A 400 33.48 2.94 -20.36
CA GLU A 400 34.75 3.68 -20.27
C GLU A 400 35.30 3.68 -18.84
N ALA A 401 34.45 3.91 -17.84
CA ALA A 401 34.86 3.89 -16.44
C ALA A 401 35.43 2.51 -16.03
N LEU A 402 34.75 1.43 -16.41
CA LEU A 402 35.25 0.06 -16.15
C LEU A 402 36.52 -0.25 -16.94
N GLY A 403 36.63 0.21 -18.18
CA GLY A 403 37.83 0.07 -19.00
C GLY A 403 39.04 0.75 -18.38
N VAL A 404 38.89 2.02 -17.96
CA VAL A 404 39.96 2.77 -17.27
C VAL A 404 40.37 2.06 -15.99
N ALA A 405 39.42 1.56 -15.20
CA ALA A 405 39.72 0.85 -13.97
C ALA A 405 40.49 -0.46 -14.23
N TYR A 406 40.03 -1.25 -15.20
CA TYR A 406 40.65 -2.52 -15.60
C TYR A 406 42.08 -2.32 -16.12
N PHE A 407 42.26 -1.48 -17.14
CA PHE A 407 43.57 -1.29 -17.76
C PHE A 407 44.56 -0.61 -16.81
N ARG A 408 44.11 0.31 -15.95
CA ARG A 408 44.98 0.90 -14.91
C ARG A 408 45.51 -0.15 -13.94
N ALA A 409 44.65 -1.04 -13.46
CA ALA A 409 45.05 -2.11 -12.55
C ALA A 409 45.98 -3.14 -13.22
N TYR A 410 45.65 -3.51 -14.47
CA TYR A 410 46.47 -4.41 -15.29
C TYR A 410 47.88 -3.87 -15.53
N LEU A 411 48.00 -2.59 -15.89
CA LEU A 411 49.29 -1.94 -16.11
C LEU A 411 50.07 -1.79 -14.80
N ALA A 412 49.40 -1.46 -13.69
CA ALA A 412 50.05 -1.35 -12.37
C ALA A 412 50.69 -2.67 -11.95
N GLU A 413 49.99 -3.80 -12.12
CA GLU A 413 50.53 -5.13 -11.84
C GLU A 413 51.75 -5.45 -12.74
N LYS A 414 51.63 -5.21 -14.05
CA LYS A 414 52.74 -5.41 -14.99
C LYS A 414 53.97 -4.58 -14.64
N HIS A 415 53.79 -3.32 -14.26
CA HIS A 415 54.90 -2.45 -13.87
C HIS A 415 55.52 -2.88 -12.54
N GLN A 416 54.72 -3.31 -11.57
CA GLN A 416 55.22 -3.84 -10.30
C GLN A 416 56.08 -5.10 -10.53
N ALA A 417 55.65 -6.00 -11.42
CA ALA A 417 56.42 -7.19 -11.78
C ALA A 417 57.71 -6.87 -12.55
N ALA A 418 57.75 -5.78 -13.32
CA ALA A 418 58.90 -5.35 -14.11
C ALA A 418 59.88 -4.42 -13.36
N SER A 419 59.47 -3.82 -12.24
CA SER A 419 60.29 -2.88 -11.47
C SER A 419 61.21 -3.61 -10.49
N SER A 420 62.50 -3.27 -10.50
CA SER A 420 63.47 -3.71 -9.48
C SER A 420 63.43 -2.87 -8.20
N CYS A 421 62.70 -1.75 -8.19
CA CYS A 421 62.55 -0.87 -7.04
C CYS A 421 61.19 -1.09 -6.37
N PRO A 422 61.14 -1.62 -5.13
CA PRO A 422 59.89 -1.73 -4.39
C PRO A 422 59.37 -0.33 -4.04
N GLY A 423 58.14 -0.03 -4.45
CA GLY A 423 57.42 1.17 -4.02
C GLY A 423 56.70 0.96 -2.68
N GLY A 424 56.45 2.04 -1.96
CA GLY A 424 55.70 2.02 -0.70
C GLY A 424 54.94 3.32 -0.48
N MET A 425 53.91 3.25 0.36
CA MET A 425 53.12 4.40 0.79
C MET A 425 52.96 4.37 2.31
N MET A 426 53.03 5.52 2.96
CA MET A 426 52.84 5.66 4.41
C MET A 426 51.92 6.84 4.69
N ALA A 427 50.95 6.64 5.59
CA ALA A 427 50.15 7.74 6.13
C ALA A 427 50.95 8.44 7.24
N VAL A 428 51.06 9.76 7.16
CA VAL A 428 51.76 10.59 8.16
C VAL A 428 50.77 11.53 8.83
N GLY A 429 50.82 11.64 10.15
CA GLY A 429 49.98 12.54 10.93
C GLY A 429 50.51 13.98 10.97
N LEU A 430 51.06 14.45 9.85
CA LEU A 430 51.75 15.74 9.71
C LEU A 430 51.11 16.59 8.61
N GLY A 431 51.27 17.91 8.69
CA GLY A 431 50.95 18.79 7.57
C GLY A 431 51.87 18.54 6.37
N ALA A 432 51.47 18.99 5.18
CA ALA A 432 52.26 18.79 3.96
C ALA A 432 53.66 19.42 4.05
N GLU A 433 53.77 20.59 4.70
CA GLU A 433 55.06 21.27 4.91
C GLU A 433 55.98 20.46 5.85
N ASP A 434 55.44 19.96 6.96
CA ASP A 434 56.19 19.15 7.95
C ASP A 434 56.60 17.76 7.42
N ALA A 435 55.87 17.22 6.44
CA ALA A 435 56.18 15.92 5.84
C ALA A 435 57.31 16.00 4.78
N LEU A 436 57.60 17.21 4.28
CA LEU A 436 58.64 17.46 3.27
C LEU A 436 59.99 17.88 3.91
N SER A 437 59.97 18.32 5.16
CA SER A 437 61.16 18.60 5.97
C SER A 437 61.77 17.32 6.53
#